data_AF-A0A453CU50-F1
#
_entry.id   AF-A0A453CU50-F1
#
_cell.length_a   1.000
_cell.length_b   1.000
_cell.length_c   1.000
_cell.angle_alpha   90.00
_cell.angle_beta   90.00
_cell.angle_gamma   90.00
#
_symmetry.space_group_name_H-M   'P 1'
#
loop_
_entity.id
_entity.type
_entity.pdbx_description
1 polymer ?
#
loop_
_entity_poly.entity_id
_entity_poly.type
_entity_poly.pdbx_seq_one_letter_code
_entity_poly.pdbx_strand_id
1 'polypeptide(L)'
;MLTGLLGNLALVSYFAKKRETEAVIVQTLGVISTYVVIVQLAMAESMPFPQFVATSAVVGAGLVLNLLNYIGWLPETLWLLWEDFTTIGGLTVLPQVMWSTFVPVIPSSILPGIICGSLAVAAVAMARMGKLSEGGTKFVGSLSGWTATLLFMWMPVAQMWTNYLNPSNIEGLSAFSMLLSMIGNALMIPRSVFIRDLMWYVLF
;
A
#
# COMPACT_ATOMS: atom_id res chain seq x y z
N MET A 1 -1.97 6.64 -8.92
CA MET A 1 -0.91 7.30 -8.11
C MET A 1 -1.12 7.05 -6.62
N LEU A 2 -2.32 7.30 -6.08
CA LEU A 2 -2.66 7.04 -4.67
C LEU A 2 -2.41 5.58 -4.23
N THR A 3 -2.76 4.59 -5.04
CA THR A 3 -2.50 3.16 -4.76
C THR A 3 -1.02 2.86 -4.55
N GLY A 4 -0.14 3.46 -5.37
CA GLY A 4 1.31 3.29 -5.24
C GLY A 4 1.87 3.93 -3.99
N LEU A 5 1.38 5.13 -3.63
CA LEU A 5 1.74 5.79 -2.38
C LEU A 5 1.38 4.93 -1.17
N LEU A 6 0.14 4.42 -1.11
CA LEU A 6 -0.34 3.59 -0.02
C LEU A 6 0.37 2.23 0.03
N GLY A 7 0.62 1.60 -1.13
CA GLY A 7 1.39 0.37 -1.22
C GLY A 7 2.82 0.55 -0.71
N ASN A 8 3.51 1.62 -1.12
CA ASN A 8 4.85 1.93 -0.64
C ASN A 8 4.87 2.20 0.87
N LEU A 9 3.91 2.97 1.39
CA LEU A 9 3.83 3.27 2.83
C LEU A 9 3.55 2.03 3.68
N ALA A 10 2.69 1.14 3.18
CA ALA A 10 2.40 -0.12 3.83
C ALA A 10 3.62 -1.07 3.79
N LEU A 11 4.38 -1.07 2.69
CA LEU A 11 5.63 -1.83 2.58
C LEU A 11 6.76 -1.25 3.46
N VAL A 12 6.85 0.07 3.64
CA VAL A 12 7.73 0.67 4.66
C VAL A 12 7.39 0.10 6.04
N SER A 13 6.11 -0.01 6.37
CA SER A 13 5.66 -0.57 7.66
C SER A 13 6.03 -2.03 7.84
N TYR A 14 5.90 -2.81 6.76
CA TYR A 14 6.30 -4.21 6.73
C TYR A 14 7.81 -4.40 6.94
N PHE A 15 8.65 -3.67 6.19
CA PHE A 15 10.11 -3.80 6.27
C PHE A 15 10.69 -3.17 7.52
N ALA A 16 10.07 -2.12 8.08
CA ALA A 16 10.46 -1.54 9.36
C ALA A 16 10.30 -2.57 10.50
N LYS A 17 9.21 -3.35 10.49
CA LYS A 17 8.98 -4.45 11.44
C LYS A 17 10.05 -5.54 11.34
N LYS A 18 10.50 -5.86 10.13
CA LYS A 18 11.58 -6.83 9.86
C LYS A 18 12.99 -6.26 10.04
N ARG A 19 13.12 -4.95 10.30
CA ARG A 19 14.39 -4.21 10.41
C ARG A 19 15.28 -4.31 9.16
N GLU A 20 14.67 -4.27 7.99
CA GLU A 20 15.39 -4.37 6.73
C GLU A 20 15.68 -2.99 6.14
N THR A 21 16.86 -2.46 6.46
CA THR A 21 17.27 -1.09 6.14
C THR A 21 17.17 -0.76 4.65
N GLU A 22 17.68 -1.63 3.78
CA GLU A 22 17.73 -1.39 2.34
C GLU A 22 16.31 -1.27 1.75
N ALA A 23 15.42 -2.20 2.12
CA ALA A 23 14.04 -2.20 1.65
C ALA A 23 13.24 -1.01 2.23
N VAL A 24 13.46 -0.65 3.50
CA VAL A 24 12.85 0.55 4.10
C VAL A 24 13.26 1.81 3.33
N ILE A 25 14.54 1.96 2.96
CA ILE A 25 15.04 3.13 2.22
C ILE A 25 14.38 3.19 0.84
N VAL A 26 14.38 2.09 0.08
CA VAL A 26 13.80 2.04 -1.27
C VAL A 26 12.31 2.41 -1.24
N GLN A 27 11.56 1.83 -0.31
CA GLN A 27 10.12 2.12 -0.20
C GLN A 27 9.84 3.53 0.29
N THR A 28 10.67 4.08 1.18
CA THR A 28 10.57 5.48 1.62
C THR A 28 10.80 6.45 0.45
N LEU A 29 11.81 6.19 -0.40
CA LEU A 29 12.02 6.96 -1.62
C LEU A 29 10.80 6.87 -2.55
N GLY A 30 10.19 5.68 -2.67
CA GLY A 30 8.94 5.47 -3.41
C GLY A 30 7.77 6.29 -2.86
N VAL A 31 7.61 6.37 -1.54
CA VAL A 31 6.59 7.22 -0.88
C VAL A 31 6.84 8.69 -1.20
N ILE A 32 8.06 9.18 -0.98
CA ILE A 32 8.42 10.59 -1.18
C ILE A 32 8.23 11.00 -2.65
N SER A 33 8.74 10.20 -3.57
CA SER A 33 8.60 10.47 -5.02
C SER A 33 7.13 10.55 -5.44
N THR A 34 6.31 9.59 -5.01
CA THR A 34 4.87 9.59 -5.35
C THR A 34 4.14 10.76 -4.69
N TYR A 35 4.53 11.14 -3.47
CA TYR A 35 3.94 12.28 -2.76
C TYR A 35 4.27 13.61 -3.44
N VAL A 36 5.49 13.81 -3.95
CA VAL A 36 5.85 15.00 -4.73
C VAL A 36 4.92 15.17 -5.93
N VAL A 37 4.59 14.08 -6.63
CA VAL A 37 3.65 14.17 -7.75
C VAL A 37 2.22 14.46 -7.29
N ILE A 38 1.78 13.95 -6.14
CA ILE A 38 0.48 14.31 -5.56
C ILE A 38 0.42 15.80 -5.20
N VAL A 39 1.51 16.37 -4.67
CA VAL A 39 1.61 17.82 -4.43
C VAL A 39 1.50 18.60 -5.74
N GLN A 40 2.16 18.15 -6.81
CA GLN A 40 2.03 18.77 -8.13
C GLN A 40 0.59 18.74 -8.66
N LEU A 41 -0.12 17.63 -8.48
CA LEU A 41 -1.54 17.52 -8.86
C LEU A 41 -2.44 18.45 -8.03
N ALA A 42 -2.15 18.61 -6.74
CA ALA A 42 -2.88 19.54 -5.88
C ALA A 42 -2.61 21.00 -6.26
N MET A 43 -1.37 21.35 -6.59
CA MET A 43 -1.00 22.68 -7.10
C MET A 43 -1.65 22.98 -8.46
N ALA A 44 -1.88 21.96 -9.28
CA ALA A 44 -2.60 22.05 -10.54
C ALA A 44 -4.14 22.00 -10.37
N GLU A 45 -4.65 22.15 -9.14
CA GLU A 45 -6.08 22.12 -8.78
C GLU A 45 -6.82 20.85 -9.25
N SER A 46 -6.07 19.81 -9.60
CA SER A 46 -6.60 18.56 -10.17
C SER A 46 -7.01 17.57 -9.08
N MET A 47 -6.71 17.86 -7.80
CA MET A 47 -7.09 17.06 -6.64
C MET A 47 -7.91 17.88 -5.64
N PRO A 48 -9.07 17.37 -5.18
CA PRO A 48 -9.86 18.02 -4.14
C PRO A 48 -9.08 18.24 -2.84
N PHE A 49 -9.13 19.47 -2.32
CA PHE A 49 -8.39 19.87 -1.11
C PHE A 49 -8.59 18.94 0.11
N PRO A 50 -9.81 18.48 0.45
CA PRO A 50 -9.99 17.57 1.59
C PRO A 50 -9.24 16.24 1.43
N GLN A 51 -9.18 15.70 0.21
CA GLN A 51 -8.49 14.46 -0.09
C GLN A 51 -6.97 14.64 -0.02
N PHE A 52 -6.46 15.78 -0.48
CA PHE A 52 -5.05 16.12 -0.37
C PHE A 52 -4.60 16.23 1.09
N VAL A 53 -5.36 16.93 1.95
CA VAL A 53 -5.06 17.06 3.38
C VAL A 53 -5.07 15.69 4.07
N ALA A 54 -6.10 14.87 3.82
CA ALA A 54 -6.18 13.53 4.38
C ALA A 54 -5.00 12.64 3.94
N THR A 55 -4.63 12.68 2.66
CA THR A 55 -3.49 11.93 2.13
C THR A 55 -2.18 12.38 2.76
N SER A 56 -1.98 13.69 2.88
CA SER A 56 -0.77 14.28 3.49
C SER A 56 -0.64 13.90 4.97
N ALA A 57 -1.75 13.91 5.71
CA ALA A 57 -1.78 13.47 7.10
C ALA A 57 -1.41 12.00 7.25
N VAL A 58 -1.96 11.10 6.42
CA VAL A 58 -1.65 9.66 6.45
C VAL A 58 -0.19 9.40 6.08
N VAL A 59 0.34 10.07 5.05
CA VAL A 59 1.76 9.93 4.65
C VAL A 59 2.69 10.42 5.74
N GLY A 60 2.44 11.62 6.28
CA GLY A 60 3.24 12.21 7.35
C GLY A 60 3.23 11.33 8.61
N ALA A 61 2.04 10.93 9.06
CA ALA A 61 1.90 10.04 10.21
C ALA A 61 2.60 8.69 9.96
N GLY A 62 2.42 8.10 8.78
CA GLY A 62 3.03 6.81 8.45
C GLY A 62 4.55 6.88 8.39
N LEU A 63 5.15 7.91 7.79
CA LEU A 63 6.60 8.07 7.76
C LEU A 63 7.17 8.27 9.17
N VAL A 64 6.53 9.11 10.00
CA VAL A 64 6.96 9.36 11.38
C VAL A 64 6.84 8.11 12.24
N LEU A 65 5.69 7.42 12.22
CA LEU A 65 5.46 6.21 13.01
C LEU A 65 6.41 5.08 12.60
N ASN A 66 6.67 4.92 11.30
CA ASN A 66 7.62 3.93 10.81
C ASN A 66 9.07 4.25 11.21
N LEU A 67 9.47 5.51 11.15
CA LEU A 67 10.79 5.95 11.60
C LEU A 67 10.94 5.71 13.11
N LEU A 68 9.96 6.13 13.91
CA LEU A 68 9.96 5.96 15.36
C LEU A 68 9.99 4.47 15.76
N ASN A 69 9.27 3.62 15.04
CA ASN A 69 9.32 2.18 15.27
C ASN A 69 10.69 1.59 14.88
N TYR A 70 11.26 2.03 13.76
CA TYR A 70 12.56 1.55 13.28
C TYR A 70 13.71 1.89 14.27
N ILE A 71 13.70 3.09 14.87
CA ILE A 71 14.66 3.48 15.91
C ILE A 71 14.34 2.90 17.30
N GLY A 72 13.24 2.16 17.44
CA GLY A 72 12.82 1.51 18.69
C GLY A 72 12.24 2.47 19.74
N TRP A 73 11.82 3.66 19.34
CA TRP A 73 11.25 4.68 20.24
C TRP A 73 9.73 4.62 20.33
N LEU A 74 9.06 3.81 19.50
CA LEU A 74 7.61 3.71 19.48
C LEU A 74 7.11 2.65 20.49
N PRO A 75 6.19 3.01 21.40
CA PRO A 75 5.48 2.06 22.26
C PRO A 75 4.76 0.97 21.44
N GLU A 76 4.80 -0.27 21.92
CA GLU A 76 4.16 -1.41 21.26
C GLU A 76 2.67 -1.18 21.02
N THR A 77 1.96 -0.54 21.95
CA THR A 77 0.54 -0.20 21.80
C THR A 77 0.28 0.73 20.62
N LEU A 78 1.14 1.76 20.41
CA LEU A 78 0.99 2.69 19.29
C LEU A 78 1.32 2.01 17.95
N TRP A 79 2.32 1.13 17.95
CA TRP A 79 2.63 0.33 16.77
C TRP A 79 1.48 -0.63 16.40
N LEU A 80 0.88 -1.29 17.39
CA LEU A 80 -0.26 -2.18 17.20
C LEU A 80 -1.47 -1.45 16.61
N LEU A 81 -1.74 -0.22 17.05
CA LEU A 81 -2.80 0.62 16.47
C LEU A 81 -2.51 1.00 15.02
N TRP A 82 -1.26 1.30 14.69
CA TRP A 82 -0.84 1.55 13.31
C TRP A 82 -0.97 0.29 12.44
N GLU A 83 -0.62 -0.88 12.96
CA GLU A 83 -0.75 -2.17 12.27
C GLU A 83 -2.23 -2.52 12.01
N ASP A 84 -3.12 -2.26 12.97
CA ASP A 84 -4.58 -2.40 12.79
C ASP A 84 -5.10 -1.45 11.72
N PHE A 85 -4.71 -0.17 11.78
CA PHE A 85 -5.10 0.84 10.82
C PHE A 85 -4.68 0.47 9.40
N THR A 86 -3.42 0.05 9.22
CA THR A 86 -2.90 -0.37 7.91
C THR A 86 -3.53 -1.66 7.41
N THR A 87 -3.87 -2.60 8.31
CA THR A 87 -4.62 -3.83 7.95
C THR A 87 -6.01 -3.51 7.43
N ILE A 88 -6.77 -2.69 8.17
CA ILE A 88 -8.13 -2.27 7.76
C ILE A 88 -8.06 -1.48 6.47
N GLY A 89 -7.13 -0.51 6.38
CA GLY A 89 -6.91 0.29 5.19
C GLY A 89 -6.56 -0.57 3.98
N GLY A 90 -5.62 -1.50 4.11
CA GLY A 90 -5.21 -2.41 3.04
C GLY A 90 -6.36 -3.28 2.52
N LEU A 91 -7.12 -3.91 3.42
CA LEU A 91 -8.26 -4.76 3.07
C LEU A 91 -9.45 -3.98 2.51
N THR A 92 -9.60 -2.70 2.84
CA THR A 92 -10.64 -1.82 2.28
C THR A 92 -10.24 -1.33 0.89
N VAL A 93 -9.01 -0.82 0.77
CA VAL A 93 -8.53 -0.13 -0.43
C VAL A 93 -8.24 -1.12 -1.55
N LEU A 94 -7.68 -2.30 -1.26
CA LEU A 94 -7.30 -3.26 -2.30
C LEU A 94 -8.50 -3.71 -3.16
N PRO A 95 -9.61 -4.25 -2.61
CA PRO A 95 -10.77 -4.63 -3.41
C PRO A 95 -11.41 -3.44 -4.11
N GLN A 96 -11.41 -2.26 -3.46
CA GLN A 96 -11.96 -1.04 -4.05
C GLN A 96 -11.15 -0.59 -5.27
N VAL A 97 -9.82 -0.62 -5.20
CA VAL A 97 -8.94 -0.26 -6.31
C VAL A 97 -9.03 -1.29 -7.43
N MET A 98 -9.07 -2.57 -7.09
CA MET A 98 -9.24 -3.65 -8.09
C MET A 98 -10.54 -3.46 -8.87
N TRP A 99 -11.65 -3.17 -8.18
CA TRP A 99 -12.93 -2.87 -8.83
C TRP A 99 -12.84 -1.59 -9.68
N SER A 100 -12.35 -0.50 -9.10
CA SER A 100 -12.29 0.80 -9.77
C SER A 100 -11.39 0.79 -11.01
N THR A 101 -10.43 -0.14 -11.09
CA THR A 101 -9.55 -0.31 -12.24
C THR A 101 -10.34 -0.61 -13.52
N PHE A 102 -11.38 -1.45 -13.44
CA PHE A 102 -12.12 -1.89 -14.63
C PHE A 102 -13.29 -0.98 -15.01
N VAL A 103 -13.48 0.17 -14.34
CA VAL A 103 -14.46 1.19 -14.74
C VAL A 103 -13.99 1.83 -16.07
N PRO A 104 -14.87 2.03 -17.07
CA PRO A 104 -16.33 1.91 -17.05
C PRO A 104 -16.88 0.56 -17.52
N VAL A 105 -16.05 -0.46 -17.79
CA VAL A 105 -16.51 -1.80 -18.20
C VAL A 105 -17.39 -2.44 -17.12
N ILE A 106 -17.07 -2.18 -15.86
CA ILE A 106 -17.92 -2.51 -14.71
C ILE A 106 -18.50 -1.25 -14.08
N PRO A 107 -19.68 -1.32 -13.42
CA PRO A 107 -20.32 -0.15 -12.83
C PRO A 107 -19.47 0.44 -11.70
N SER A 108 -19.41 1.78 -11.65
CA SER A 108 -18.79 2.49 -10.53
C SER A 108 -19.52 2.12 -9.23
N SER A 109 -18.81 1.50 -8.30
CA SER A 109 -19.37 1.09 -7.01
C SER A 109 -18.32 1.20 -5.90
N ILE A 110 -18.78 1.62 -4.73
CA ILE A 110 -18.00 1.67 -3.49
C ILE A 110 -18.26 0.45 -2.59
N LEU A 111 -19.14 -0.46 -3.03
CA LEU A 111 -19.54 -1.65 -2.27
C LEU A 111 -18.37 -2.59 -1.94
N PRO A 112 -17.42 -2.88 -2.85
CA PRO A 112 -16.30 -3.76 -2.53
C PRO A 112 -15.48 -3.23 -1.35
N GLY A 113 -15.20 -1.92 -1.33
CA GLY A 113 -14.52 -1.28 -0.22
C GLY A 113 -15.32 -1.35 1.08
N ILE A 114 -16.61 -1.04 1.05
CA ILE A 114 -17.47 -1.06 2.26
C ILE A 114 -17.55 -2.45 2.86
N ILE A 115 -17.78 -3.48 2.04
CA ILE A 115 -17.94 -4.86 2.51
C ILE A 115 -16.62 -5.35 3.12
N CYS A 116 -15.52 -5.23 2.38
CA CYS A 116 -14.23 -5.71 2.84
C CYS A 116 -13.71 -4.89 4.04
N GLY A 117 -13.95 -3.58 4.06
CA GLY A 117 -13.60 -2.72 5.20
C GLY A 117 -14.40 -3.05 6.45
N SER A 118 -15.71 -3.30 6.34
CA SER A 118 -16.54 -3.70 7.48
C SER A 118 -16.08 -5.05 8.05
N LEU A 119 -15.76 -6.01 7.18
CA LEU A 119 -15.21 -7.31 7.59
C LEU A 119 -13.83 -7.16 8.23
N ALA A 120 -12.97 -6.28 7.71
CA ALA A 120 -11.65 -6.02 8.27
C ALA A 120 -11.73 -5.41 9.67
N VAL A 121 -12.61 -4.43 9.87
CA VAL A 121 -12.89 -3.85 11.20
C VAL A 121 -13.38 -4.92 12.16
N ALA A 122 -14.32 -5.77 11.74
CA ALA A 122 -14.82 -6.87 12.56
C ALA A 122 -13.71 -7.87 12.93
N ALA A 123 -12.87 -8.26 11.97
CA ALA A 123 -11.76 -9.19 12.18
C ALA A 123 -10.72 -8.63 13.16
N VAL A 124 -10.32 -7.37 13.00
CA VAL A 124 -9.40 -6.70 13.91
C VAL A 124 -10.01 -6.54 15.31
N ALA A 125 -11.28 -6.14 15.40
CA ALA A 125 -11.97 -6.04 16.69
C ALA A 125 -12.01 -7.39 17.42
N MET A 126 -12.33 -8.48 16.71
CA MET A 126 -12.32 -9.83 17.28
C MET A 126 -10.92 -10.28 17.73
N ALA A 127 -9.86 -9.88 17.01
CA ALA A 127 -8.47 -10.13 17.41
C ALA A 127 -8.14 -9.42 18.72
N ARG A 128 -8.51 -8.13 18.85
CA ARG A 128 -8.25 -7.33 20.05
C ARG A 128 -9.09 -7.75 21.26
N MET A 129 -10.27 -8.30 21.03
CA MET A 129 -11.11 -8.87 22.09
C MET A 129 -10.63 -10.26 22.57
N GLY A 130 -9.55 -10.82 22.00
CA GLY A 130 -9.06 -12.16 22.34
C GLY A 130 -10.02 -13.28 21.95
N LYS A 131 -10.96 -13.01 21.02
CA LYS A 131 -11.94 -14.00 20.54
C LYS A 131 -11.40 -14.90 19.43
N LEU A 132 -10.28 -14.51 18.82
CA LEU A 132 -9.59 -15.30 17.80
C LEU A 132 -8.56 -16.22 18.45
N SER A 133 -8.35 -17.40 17.84
CA SER A 133 -7.24 -18.28 18.21
C SER A 133 -5.89 -17.59 17.95
N GLU A 134 -4.82 -18.10 18.56
CA GLU A 134 -3.47 -17.58 18.34
C GLU A 134 -3.07 -17.58 16.85
N GLY A 135 -3.48 -18.62 16.13
CA GLY A 135 -3.33 -18.71 14.67
C GLY A 135 -4.14 -17.65 13.92
N GLY A 136 -5.39 -17.40 14.33
CA GLY A 136 -6.23 -16.35 13.74
C GLY A 136 -5.67 -14.94 13.96
N THR A 137 -5.12 -14.68 15.14
CA THR A 137 -4.48 -13.40 15.46
C THR A 137 -3.22 -13.18 14.64
N LYS A 138 -2.36 -14.21 14.49
CA LYS A 138 -1.21 -14.17 13.58
C LYS A 138 -1.62 -13.96 12.13
N PHE A 139 -2.70 -14.60 11.68
CA PHE A 139 -3.22 -14.42 10.33
C PHE A 139 -3.64 -12.97 10.09
N VAL A 140 -4.45 -12.38 10.98
CA VAL A 140 -4.88 -10.96 10.87
C VAL A 140 -3.68 -10.02 10.84
N GLY A 141 -2.68 -10.23 11.71
CA GLY A 141 -1.46 -9.42 11.70
C GLY A 141 -0.66 -9.54 10.38
N SER A 142 -0.71 -10.70 9.72
CA SER A 142 -0.05 -10.89 8.43
C SER A 142 -0.76 -10.17 7.26
N LEU A 143 -2.07 -9.89 7.39
CA LEU A 143 -2.87 -9.29 6.30
C LEU A 143 -2.39 -7.89 5.91
N SER A 144 -1.85 -7.10 6.84
CA SER A 144 -1.22 -5.80 6.53
C SER A 144 -0.12 -5.95 5.48
N GLY A 145 0.78 -6.91 5.67
CA GLY A 145 1.84 -7.21 4.72
C GLY A 145 1.28 -7.70 3.38
N TRP A 146 0.40 -8.70 3.39
CA TRP A 146 -0.18 -9.26 2.16
C TRP A 146 -0.89 -8.20 1.32
N THR A 147 -1.70 -7.36 1.95
CA THR A 147 -2.41 -6.27 1.28
C THR A 147 -1.47 -5.19 0.77
N ALA A 148 -0.40 -4.87 1.49
CA ALA A 148 0.65 -3.95 1.03
C ALA A 148 1.30 -4.44 -0.27
N THR A 149 1.71 -5.72 -0.29
CA THR A 149 2.32 -6.34 -1.47
C THR A 149 1.35 -6.39 -2.65
N LEU A 150 0.10 -6.80 -2.42
CA LEU A 150 -0.92 -6.86 -3.47
C LEU A 150 -1.25 -5.48 -4.04
N LEU A 151 -1.39 -4.46 -3.19
CA LEU A 151 -1.62 -3.07 -3.64
C LEU A 151 -0.48 -2.56 -4.50
N PHE A 152 0.75 -2.86 -4.09
CA PHE A 152 1.95 -2.50 -4.84
C PHE A 152 2.01 -3.21 -6.20
N MET A 153 1.75 -4.52 -6.22
CA MET A 153 1.72 -5.33 -7.44
C MET A 153 0.53 -5.02 -8.36
N TRP A 154 -0.56 -4.47 -7.84
CA TRP A 154 -1.72 -4.08 -8.65
C TRP A 154 -1.47 -2.79 -9.43
N MET A 155 -0.49 -1.97 -9.01
CA MET A 155 -0.21 -0.68 -9.63
C MET A 155 0.09 -0.77 -11.15
N PRO A 156 0.97 -1.68 -11.64
CA PRO A 156 1.20 -1.84 -13.07
C PRO A 156 -0.03 -2.34 -13.82
N VAL A 157 -0.83 -3.23 -13.22
CA VAL A 157 -2.07 -3.74 -13.83
C VAL A 157 -3.05 -2.58 -14.08
N ALA A 158 -3.26 -1.74 -13.08
CA ALA A 158 -4.13 -0.57 -13.20
C ALA A 158 -3.61 0.44 -14.24
N GLN A 159 -2.29 0.66 -14.31
CA GLN A 159 -1.68 1.52 -15.32
C GLN A 159 -1.85 0.95 -16.73
N MET A 160 -1.55 -0.32 -16.94
CA MET A 160 -1.72 -0.97 -18.25
C MET A 160 -3.15 -0.89 -18.74
N TRP A 161 -4.12 -1.18 -17.88
CA TRP A 161 -5.54 -1.09 -18.22
C TRP A 161 -5.97 0.33 -18.58
N THR A 162 -5.53 1.32 -17.80
CA THR A 162 -5.85 2.74 -18.07
C THR A 162 -5.26 3.22 -19.41
N ASN A 163 -4.05 2.78 -19.74
CA ASN A 163 -3.39 3.09 -21.02
C ASN A 163 -4.04 2.37 -22.20
N TYR A 164 -4.51 1.13 -21.98
CA TYR A 164 -5.24 0.38 -23.01
C TYR A 164 -6.55 1.09 -23.39
N LEU A 165 -7.29 1.59 -22.40
CA LEU A 165 -8.53 2.33 -22.64
C LEU A 165 -8.29 3.74 -23.21
N ASN A 166 -7.17 4.38 -22.87
CA ASN A 166 -6.82 5.73 -23.34
C ASN A 166 -5.37 5.75 -23.86
N PRO A 167 -5.14 5.39 -25.12
CA PRO A 167 -3.78 5.29 -25.69
C PRO A 167 -2.98 6.61 -25.65
N SER A 168 -3.64 7.77 -25.60
CA SER A 168 -3.00 9.07 -25.45
C SER A 168 -2.22 9.21 -24.12
N ASN A 169 -2.55 8.44 -23.09
CA ASN A 169 -1.81 8.43 -21.83
C ASN A 169 -0.37 7.90 -21.97
N ILE A 170 -0.10 7.15 -23.04
CA ILE A 170 1.24 6.61 -23.33
C ILE A 170 2.22 7.74 -23.66
N GLU A 171 1.75 8.87 -24.22
CA GLU A 171 2.59 10.03 -24.56
C GLU A 171 3.23 10.68 -23.32
N GLY A 172 2.57 10.57 -22.16
CA GLY A 172 3.08 11.08 -20.88
C GLY A 172 3.96 10.11 -20.11
N LEU A 173 4.14 8.87 -20.60
CA LEU A 173 4.90 7.83 -19.89
C LEU A 173 6.34 7.74 -20.41
N SER A 174 7.28 8.15 -19.57
CA SER A 174 8.70 7.90 -19.81
C SER A 174 8.99 6.40 -19.75
N ALA A 175 9.28 5.80 -20.90
CA ALA A 175 9.69 4.40 -21.01
C ALA A 175 10.91 4.08 -20.12
N PHE A 176 11.83 5.04 -19.98
CA PHE A 176 12.99 4.90 -19.11
C PHE A 176 12.61 4.84 -17.63
N SER A 177 11.68 5.71 -17.18
CA SER A 177 11.19 5.70 -15.80
C SER A 177 10.40 4.44 -15.48
N MET A 178 9.61 3.93 -16.43
CA MET A 178 8.92 2.65 -16.29
C MET A 178 9.90 1.48 -16.19
N LEU A 179 10.92 1.44 -17.04
CA LEU A 179 11.96 0.40 -16.99
C LEU A 179 12.72 0.43 -15.66
N LEU A 180 13.13 1.62 -15.20
CA LEU A 180 13.83 1.78 -13.92
C LEU A 180 12.97 1.33 -12.74
N SER A 181 11.67 1.68 -12.75
CA SER A 181 10.71 1.22 -11.75
C SER A 181 10.54 -0.30 -11.80
N MET A 182 10.51 -0.90 -12.99
CA MET A 182 10.35 -2.35 -13.15
C MET A 182 11.59 -3.10 -12.66
N ILE A 183 12.79 -2.58 -12.96
CA ILE A 183 14.06 -3.13 -12.45
C ILE A 183 14.13 -3.00 -10.93
N GLY A 184 13.81 -1.83 -10.37
CA GLY A 184 13.76 -1.62 -8.92
C GLY A 184 12.84 -2.63 -8.21
N ASN A 185 11.67 -2.91 -8.79
CA ASN A 185 10.74 -3.90 -8.26
C ASN A 185 11.26 -5.33 -8.44
N ALA A 186 11.88 -5.65 -9.58
CA ALA A 186 12.47 -6.96 -9.84
C ALA A 186 13.65 -7.29 -8.92
N LEU A 187 14.41 -6.27 -8.48
CA LEU A 187 15.49 -6.44 -7.49
C LEU A 187 14.99 -6.87 -6.11
N MET A 188 13.68 -6.74 -5.82
CA MET A 188 13.08 -7.31 -4.61
C MET A 188 12.90 -8.84 -4.68
N ILE A 189 12.95 -9.44 -5.87
CA ILE A 189 12.80 -10.89 -6.08
C ILE A 189 14.02 -11.67 -5.55
N PRO A 190 15.28 -11.32 -5.88
CA PRO A 190 16.44 -11.96 -5.25
C PRO A 190 16.42 -11.88 -3.71
N ARG A 191 16.00 -10.74 -3.15
CA ARG A 191 15.87 -10.56 -1.70
C ARG A 191 14.79 -11.47 -1.10
N SER A 192 13.61 -11.55 -1.72
CA SER A 192 12.57 -12.47 -1.23
C SER A 192 13.01 -13.92 -1.30
N VAL A 193 13.80 -14.27 -2.33
CA VAL A 193 14.34 -15.62 -2.50
C VAL A 193 15.30 -15.98 -1.38
N PHE A 194 16.22 -15.07 -1.04
CA PHE A 194 17.24 -15.27 -0.01
C PHE A 194 16.65 -15.34 1.41
N ILE A 195 15.63 -14.52 1.71
CA ILE A 195 15.01 -14.41 3.04
C ILE A 195 13.84 -15.42 3.21
N ARG A 196 13.53 -16.21 2.16
CA ARG A 196 12.38 -17.15 2.13
C ARG A 196 11.05 -16.49 2.46
N ASP A 197 10.86 -15.27 1.96
CA ASP A 197 9.68 -14.47 2.21
C ASP A 197 8.52 -14.90 1.28
N LEU A 198 7.73 -15.89 1.73
CA LEU A 198 6.66 -16.52 0.95
C LEU A 198 5.65 -15.54 0.34
N MET A 199 5.46 -14.36 0.95
CA MET A 199 4.58 -13.32 0.41
C MET A 199 4.93 -12.88 -1.01
N TRP A 200 6.21 -12.94 -1.39
CA TRP A 200 6.68 -12.61 -2.73
C TRP A 200 6.73 -13.81 -3.68
N TYR A 201 6.69 -15.04 -3.15
CA TYR A 201 6.72 -16.28 -3.93
C TYR A 201 5.35 -16.72 -4.43
N VAL A 202 4.29 -16.51 -3.65
CA VAL A 202 2.93 -17.00 -3.98
C VAL A 202 2.28 -16.24 -5.14
N LEU A 203 2.89 -15.14 -5.58
CA LEU A 203 2.36 -14.22 -6.58
C LEU A 203 3.17 -14.17 -7.89
N PHE A 204 4.13 -15.09 -8.08
CA PHE A 204 4.85 -15.34 -9.33
C PHE A 204 4.74 -16.81 -9.76
#